data_AF-A0A2T0X7L6-F1
#
_entry.id   AF-A0A2T0X7L6-F1
#
_cell.length_a   1.000
_cell.length_b   1.000
_cell.length_c   1.000
_cell.angle_alpha   90.00
_cell.angle_beta   90.00
_cell.angle_gamma   90.00
#
_symmetry.space_group_name_H-M   'P 1'
#
loop_
_entity.id
_entity.type
_entity.pdbx_description
1 polymer ?
#
loop_
_entity_poly.entity_id
_entity_poly.type
_entity_poly.pdbx_seq_one_letter_code
_entity_poly.pdbx_strand_id
1 'polypeptide(L)'
;MRRALLLALLAALPAAAQQSLTPDEFLDRVEGRTIRFTDTFSGAPVGTEEFLSRTRTVWAEADGTCVVGFVTVEGPTICFRYPDEYGDERWCWWPFEAEGDLHVRLARPGAADVQRATPVDATVQCEGRPSV
;
A
#
# COMPACT_ATOMS: atom_id res chain seq x y z
N MET A 1 60.57 -8.60 -12.81
CA MET A 1 59.69 -8.28 -13.97
C MET A 1 58.24 -8.39 -13.51
N ARG A 2 57.38 -7.42 -13.90
CA ARG A 2 55.89 -7.43 -13.90
C ARG A 2 55.23 -7.56 -12.52
N ARG A 3 54.95 -6.47 -11.78
CA ARG A 3 53.86 -5.48 -11.97
C ARG A 3 52.56 -6.10 -12.49
N ALA A 4 51.67 -6.43 -11.57
CA ALA A 4 50.21 -6.41 -11.77
C ALA A 4 49.53 -6.35 -10.39
N LEU A 5 49.49 -5.17 -9.77
CA LEU A 5 48.46 -4.89 -8.76
C LEU A 5 47.16 -4.65 -9.52
N LEU A 6 46.30 -5.66 -9.56
CA LEU A 6 44.90 -5.51 -9.95
C LEU A 6 44.17 -4.80 -8.81
N LEU A 7 43.96 -3.49 -8.96
CA LEU A 7 42.96 -2.76 -8.16
C LEU A 7 41.58 -3.32 -8.54
N ALA A 8 41.04 -4.21 -7.70
CA ALA A 8 39.63 -4.54 -7.73
C ALA A 8 38.84 -3.32 -7.26
N LEU A 9 38.33 -2.54 -8.21
CA LEU A 9 37.28 -1.55 -7.96
C LEU A 9 36.05 -2.31 -7.46
N LEU A 10 35.86 -2.35 -6.13
CA LEU A 10 34.57 -2.68 -5.54
C LEU A 10 33.59 -1.57 -5.94
N ALA A 11 32.84 -1.81 -7.03
CA ALA A 11 31.66 -1.03 -7.32
C ALA A 11 30.68 -1.23 -6.16
N ALA A 12 30.59 -0.23 -5.28
CA ALA A 12 29.50 -0.13 -4.32
C ALA A 12 28.22 0.10 -5.13
N LEU A 13 27.54 -0.98 -5.51
CA LEU A 13 26.19 -0.86 -6.05
C LEU A 13 25.34 -0.21 -4.96
N PRO A 14 24.55 0.82 -5.29
CA PRO A 14 23.59 1.35 -4.33
C PRO A 14 22.65 0.19 -3.99
N ALA A 15 22.69 -0.24 -2.73
CA ALA A 15 21.62 -1.09 -2.21
C ALA A 15 20.33 -0.28 -2.37
N ALA A 16 19.36 -0.78 -3.12
CA ALA A 16 18.03 -0.20 -3.18
C ALA A 16 17.44 -0.32 -1.77
N ALA A 17 17.63 0.73 -0.96
CA ALA A 17 17.23 0.74 0.42
C ALA A 17 15.70 0.90 0.50
N GLN A 18 15.08 0.11 1.37
CA GLN A 18 13.70 0.35 1.75
C GLN A 18 13.60 1.69 2.46
N GLN A 19 12.77 2.60 1.95
CA GLN A 19 12.54 3.91 2.55
C GLN A 19 11.20 3.88 3.29
N SER A 20 11.21 4.12 4.60
CA SER A 20 9.97 4.34 5.34
C SER A 20 9.27 5.59 4.83
N LEU A 21 7.95 5.51 4.63
CA LEU A 21 7.12 6.66 4.33
C LEU A 21 6.30 7.04 5.55
N THR A 22 6.00 8.31 5.68
CA THR A 22 4.92 8.78 6.55
C THR A 22 3.56 8.39 5.96
N PRO A 23 2.51 8.27 6.78
CA PRO A 23 1.15 8.07 6.29
C PRO A 23 0.70 9.16 5.31
N ASP A 24 1.10 10.41 5.53
CA ASP A 24 0.74 11.52 4.64
C ASP A 24 1.42 11.41 3.27
N GLU A 25 2.71 11.02 3.22
CA GLU A 25 3.41 10.76 1.95
C GLU A 25 2.80 9.59 1.17
N PHE A 26 2.24 8.58 1.86
CA PHE A 26 1.47 7.52 1.23
C PHE A 26 0.16 8.07 0.67
N LEU A 27 -0.61 8.82 1.47
CA LEU A 27 -1.90 9.39 1.07
C LEU A 27 -1.76 10.34 -0.13
N ASP A 28 -0.71 11.16 -0.18
CA ASP A 28 -0.42 12.04 -1.33
C ASP A 28 -0.25 11.28 -2.65
N ARG A 29 0.16 10.00 -2.58
CA ARG A 29 0.36 9.13 -3.75
C ARG A 29 -0.90 8.38 -4.17
N VAL A 30 -1.86 8.16 -3.26
CA VAL A 30 -3.04 7.32 -3.52
C VAL A 30 -4.35 8.10 -3.57
N GLU A 31 -4.43 9.28 -2.95
CA GLU A 31 -5.64 10.09 -2.95
C GLU A 31 -6.13 10.40 -4.37
N GLY A 32 -7.44 10.19 -4.59
CA GLY A 32 -8.09 10.37 -5.89
C GLY A 32 -7.75 9.28 -6.90
N ARG A 33 -7.15 8.15 -6.48
CA ARG A 33 -6.73 7.06 -7.35
C ARG A 33 -7.32 5.73 -6.90
N THR A 34 -7.36 4.79 -7.83
CA THR A 34 -7.66 3.40 -7.55
C THR A 34 -6.36 2.61 -7.42
N ILE A 35 -6.24 1.89 -6.32
CA ILE A 35 -5.05 1.14 -5.94
C ILE A 35 -5.39 -0.33 -5.91
N ARG A 36 -4.61 -1.12 -6.64
CA ARG A 36 -4.63 -2.58 -6.52
C ARG A 36 -3.58 -3.00 -5.49
N PHE A 37 -4.04 -3.71 -4.46
CA PHE A 37 -3.19 -4.35 -3.47
C PHE A 37 -2.89 -5.78 -3.87
N THR A 38 -1.60 -6.14 -3.83
CA THR A 38 -1.10 -7.46 -4.18
C THR A 38 -0.14 -7.93 -3.11
N ASP A 39 -0.25 -9.17 -2.65
CA ASP A 39 0.72 -9.72 -1.70
C ASP A 39 2.12 -9.74 -2.35
N THR A 40 3.11 -9.21 -1.63
CA THR A 40 4.44 -8.94 -2.20
C THR A 40 5.22 -10.23 -2.46
N PHE A 41 4.97 -11.29 -1.70
CA PHE A 41 5.74 -12.53 -1.78
C PHE A 41 5.13 -13.53 -2.77
N SER A 42 3.81 -13.71 -2.72
CA SER A 42 3.08 -14.64 -3.58
C SER A 42 2.64 -14.01 -4.90
N GLY A 43 2.55 -12.67 -4.98
CA GLY A 43 1.95 -11.96 -6.11
C GLY A 43 0.44 -12.15 -6.21
N ALA A 44 -0.21 -12.73 -5.21
CA ALA A 44 -1.65 -12.94 -5.22
C ALA A 44 -2.40 -11.61 -5.06
N PRO A 45 -3.49 -11.37 -5.81
CA PRO A 45 -4.31 -10.18 -5.62
C PRO A 45 -4.97 -10.24 -4.23
N VAL A 46 -4.91 -9.13 -3.50
CA VAL A 46 -5.61 -8.96 -2.22
C VAL A 46 -6.93 -8.25 -2.45
N GLY A 47 -6.91 -7.15 -3.19
CA GLY A 47 -8.09 -6.33 -3.44
C GLY A 47 -7.78 -5.13 -4.32
N THR A 48 -8.82 -4.41 -4.74
CA THR A 48 -8.71 -3.14 -5.44
C THR A 48 -9.60 -2.13 -4.75
N GLU A 49 -9.01 -1.01 -4.33
CA GLU A 49 -9.65 0.00 -3.50
C GLU A 49 -9.45 1.38 -4.12
N GLU A 50 -10.51 2.17 -4.19
CA GLU A 50 -10.48 3.53 -4.67
C GLU A 50 -10.47 4.53 -3.51
N PHE A 51 -9.48 5.40 -3.49
CA PHE A 51 -9.33 6.46 -2.50
C PHE A 51 -10.10 7.70 -2.96
N LEU A 52 -11.36 7.80 -2.54
CA LEU A 52 -12.22 8.96 -2.82
C LEU A 52 -11.66 10.26 -2.22
N SER A 53 -10.99 10.16 -1.08
CA SER A 53 -10.28 11.25 -0.40
C SER A 53 -9.20 10.67 0.53
N ARG A 54 -8.45 11.52 1.23
CA ARG A 54 -7.50 11.08 2.28
C ARG A 54 -8.11 10.23 3.39
N THR A 55 -9.42 10.38 3.64
CA THR A 55 -10.09 9.78 4.80
C THR A 55 -11.14 8.74 4.42
N ARG A 56 -11.37 8.51 3.11
CA ARG A 56 -12.48 7.69 2.65
C ARG A 56 -12.12 6.90 1.41
N THR A 57 -12.46 5.62 1.43
CA THR A 57 -12.23 4.68 0.34
C THR A 57 -13.49 3.92 -0.03
N VAL A 58 -13.46 3.26 -1.18
CA VAL A 58 -14.50 2.33 -1.61
C VAL A 58 -13.90 1.16 -2.36
N TRP A 59 -14.41 -0.04 -2.10
CA TRP A 59 -14.19 -1.23 -2.93
C TRP A 59 -15.51 -1.95 -3.19
N ALA A 60 -15.52 -2.92 -4.10
CA ALA A 60 -16.72 -3.66 -4.47
C ALA A 60 -16.65 -5.11 -3.97
N GLU A 61 -17.70 -5.57 -3.31
CA GLU A 61 -17.87 -6.98 -2.97
C GLU A 61 -18.13 -7.84 -4.22
N ALA A 62 -18.04 -9.16 -4.06
CA ALA A 62 -18.30 -10.11 -5.15
C ALA A 62 -19.75 -10.05 -5.68
N ASP A 63 -20.69 -9.57 -4.86
CA ASP A 63 -22.10 -9.40 -5.24
C ASP A 63 -22.38 -8.03 -5.89
N GLY A 64 -21.38 -7.16 -5.99
CA GLY A 64 -21.47 -5.84 -6.62
C GLY A 64 -21.88 -4.69 -5.69
N THR A 65 -22.04 -4.93 -4.39
CA THR A 65 -22.29 -3.86 -3.41
C THR A 65 -21.02 -3.10 -3.04
N CYS A 66 -21.15 -1.82 -2.70
CA CYS A 66 -20.02 -0.99 -2.27
C CYS A 66 -19.71 -1.19 -0.80
N VAL A 67 -18.44 -1.43 -0.50
CA VAL A 67 -17.89 -1.36 0.85
C VAL A 67 -17.21 -0.02 1.04
N VAL A 68 -17.60 0.71 2.08
CA VAL A 68 -17.07 2.05 2.38
C VAL A 68 -16.02 1.97 3.49
N GLY A 69 -14.78 2.32 3.16
CA GLY A 69 -13.69 2.39 4.11
C GLY A 69 -13.46 3.78 4.67
N PHE A 70 -12.97 3.83 5.90
CA PHE A 70 -12.50 5.03 6.57
C PHE A 70 -11.02 4.91 6.89
N VAL A 71 -10.29 5.98 6.58
CA VAL A 71 -8.84 6.02 6.73
C VAL A 71 -8.45 7.02 7.83
N THR A 72 -7.62 6.59 8.76
CA THR A 72 -7.04 7.43 9.80
C THR A 72 -5.51 7.33 9.83
N VAL A 73 -4.86 8.43 10.22
CA VAL A 73 -3.43 8.47 10.48
C VAL A 73 -3.19 8.32 11.98
N GLU A 74 -2.37 7.36 12.37
CA GLU A 74 -2.04 7.07 13.77
C GLU A 74 -0.54 6.88 13.95
N GLY A 75 0.12 7.95 14.36
CA GLY A 75 1.58 7.98 14.46
C GLY A 75 2.22 7.61 13.11
N PRO A 76 3.03 6.54 13.01
CA PRO A 76 3.66 6.14 11.76
C PRO A 76 2.79 5.21 10.89
N THR A 77 1.52 5.00 11.25
CA THR A 77 0.64 4.05 10.56
C THR A 77 -0.56 4.71 9.90
N ILE A 78 -1.03 4.09 8.83
CA ILE A 78 -2.31 4.37 8.18
C ILE A 78 -3.27 3.22 8.53
N CYS A 79 -4.45 3.55 9.06
CA CYS A 79 -5.41 2.57 9.55
C CYS A 79 -6.71 2.62 8.74
N PHE A 80 -7.21 1.44 8.38
CA PHE A 80 -8.44 1.25 7.63
C PHE A 80 -9.50 0.61 8.53
N ARG A 81 -10.74 1.08 8.41
CA ARG A 81 -11.93 0.49 9.04
C ARG A 81 -13.07 0.41 8.04
N TYR A 82 -13.87 -0.65 8.14
CA TYR A 82 -15.06 -0.88 7.33
C TYR A 82 -16.21 -1.28 8.27
N PRO A 83 -16.94 -0.28 8.83
CA PRO A 83 -17.89 -0.53 9.90
C PRO A 83 -19.07 -1.42 9.52
N ASP A 84 -19.52 -1.34 8.27
CA ASP A 84 -20.70 -2.07 7.81
C ASP A 84 -20.39 -3.56 7.61
N GLU A 85 -19.14 -3.90 7.29
CA GLU A 85 -18.68 -5.26 6.98
C GLU A 85 -17.96 -5.92 8.16
N TYR A 86 -17.17 -5.16 8.92
CA TYR A 86 -16.29 -5.68 9.98
C TYR A 86 -16.44 -4.96 11.34
N GLY A 87 -17.44 -4.10 11.50
CA GLY A 87 -17.71 -3.42 12.78
C GLY A 87 -16.55 -2.55 13.26
N ASP A 88 -16.08 -2.81 14.48
CA ASP A 88 -15.00 -2.04 15.12
C ASP A 88 -13.59 -2.53 14.74
N GLU A 89 -13.47 -3.55 13.89
CA GLU A 89 -12.17 -4.04 13.44
C GLU A 89 -11.39 -2.97 12.65
N ARG A 90 -10.07 -3.00 12.82
CA ARG A 90 -9.15 -2.05 12.19
C ARG A 90 -7.88 -2.73 11.72
N TRP A 91 -7.38 -2.29 10.57
CA TRP A 91 -6.12 -2.75 10.00
C TRP A 91 -5.19 -1.57 9.80
N CYS A 92 -4.15 -1.51 10.60
CA CYS A 92 -3.12 -0.48 10.52
C CYS A 92 -1.91 -1.00 9.76
N TRP A 93 -1.25 -0.13 9.01
CA TRP A 93 -0.12 -0.48 8.15
C TRP A 93 1.01 0.54 8.25
N TRP A 94 2.25 0.08 8.15
CA TRP A 94 3.42 0.93 7.94
C TRP A 94 3.69 1.08 6.44
N PRO A 95 3.54 2.28 5.88
CA PRO A 95 3.85 2.52 4.48
C PRO A 95 5.36 2.65 4.27
N PHE A 96 5.84 2.17 3.13
CA PHE A 96 7.23 2.30 2.72
C PHE A 96 7.36 2.21 1.20
N GLU A 97 8.51 2.64 0.69
CA GLU A 97 8.89 2.50 -0.70
C GLU A 97 10.07 1.51 -0.80
N ALA A 98 10.02 0.63 -1.80
CA ALA A 98 11.10 -0.29 -2.12
C ALA A 98 11.18 -0.45 -3.63
N GLU A 99 12.37 -0.29 -4.21
CA GLU A 99 12.58 -0.40 -5.66
C GLU A 99 11.69 0.54 -6.50
N GLY A 100 11.24 1.66 -5.91
CA GLY A 100 10.33 2.62 -6.53
C GLY A 100 8.84 2.24 -6.45
N ASP A 101 8.53 1.06 -5.91
CA ASP A 101 7.16 0.61 -5.67
C ASP A 101 6.67 1.04 -4.29
N LEU A 102 5.38 1.37 -4.19
CA LEU A 102 4.71 1.65 -2.93
C LEU A 102 4.28 0.35 -2.26
N HIS A 103 4.58 0.21 -0.98
CA HIS A 103 4.24 -0.96 -0.19
C HIS A 103 3.65 -0.57 1.17
N VAL A 104 2.90 -1.50 1.75
CA VAL A 104 2.36 -1.42 3.10
C VAL A 104 2.63 -2.72 3.85
N ARG A 105 3.12 -2.63 5.09
CA ARG A 105 3.32 -3.79 5.98
C ARG A 105 2.34 -3.75 7.15
N LEU A 106 1.70 -4.87 7.45
CA LEU A 106 0.70 -4.93 8.51
C LEU A 106 1.34 -4.56 9.86
N ALA A 107 0.73 -3.60 10.56
CA ALA A 107 1.19 -3.07 11.83
C ALA A 107 0.77 -3.93 13.02
N ARG A 108 1.11 -5.23 12.97
CA ARG A 108 0.92 -6.17 14.08
C ARG A 108 2.24 -6.87 14.43
N PRO A 109 2.51 -7.14 15.71
CA PRO A 109 3.69 -7.90 16.12
C PRO A 109 3.74 -9.27 15.42
N GLY A 110 4.87 -9.59 14.79
CA GLY A 110 5.09 -10.86 14.11
C GLY A 110 4.38 -11.02 12.75
N ALA A 111 3.66 -10.01 12.26
CA ALA A 111 3.05 -10.05 10.93
C ALA A 111 4.11 -9.98 9.82
N ALA A 112 3.97 -10.86 8.83
CA ALA A 112 4.80 -10.89 7.63
C ALA A 112 4.05 -10.32 6.40
N ASP A 113 2.79 -9.93 6.56
CA ASP A 113 1.95 -9.41 5.49
C ASP A 113 2.51 -8.10 4.95
N VAL A 114 2.97 -8.14 3.71
CA VAL A 114 3.46 -7.00 2.96
C VAL A 114 2.73 -6.96 1.64
N GLN A 115 2.04 -5.85 1.36
CA GLN A 115 1.29 -5.68 0.13
C GLN A 115 1.92 -4.57 -0.71
N ARG A 116 2.03 -4.80 -2.02
CA ARG A 116 2.35 -3.76 -3.00
C ARG A 116 1.06 -3.01 -3.34
N ALA A 117 1.13 -1.68 -3.35
CA ALA A 117 0.06 -0.77 -3.70
C ALA A 117 0.35 -0.18 -5.08
N THR A 118 -0.36 -0.63 -6.11
CA THR A 118 -0.13 -0.19 -7.49
C THR A 118 -1.33 0.61 -8.00
N PRO A 119 -1.14 1.86 -8.45
CA PRO A 119 -2.20 2.61 -9.12
C PRO A 119 -2.67 1.89 -10.38
N VAL A 120 -3.98 1.90 -10.60
CA VAL A 120 -4.61 1.31 -11.79
C VAL A 120 -5.65 2.26 -12.38
N ASP A 121 -5.77 2.23 -13.71
CA ASP A 121 -6.78 2.98 -14.45
C ASP A 121 -8.12 2.22 -14.41
N ALA A 122 -8.70 2.11 -13.23
CA ALA A 122 -10.00 1.51 -13.00
C ALA A 122 -10.82 2.41 -12.06
N THR A 123 -12.13 2.44 -12.23
CA THR A 123 -13.04 3.05 -11.26
C THR A 123 -13.87 1.93 -10.64
N VAL A 124 -13.96 1.90 -9.32
CA VAL A 124 -14.77 0.90 -8.63
C VAL A 124 -16.25 1.13 -8.94
N GLN A 125 -16.88 0.22 -9.67
CA GLN A 125 -18.30 0.28 -9.96
C GLN A 125 -19.05 -0.64 -9.00
N CYS A 126 -19.97 -0.09 -8.21
CA CYS A 126 -20.77 -0.84 -7.27
C CYS A 126 -22.07 -0.09 -6.93
N GLU A 127 -23.07 -0.82 -6.46
CA GLU A 127 -24.34 -0.25 -6.00
C GLU A 127 -24.16 0.49 -4.67
N GLY A 128 -24.74 1.68 -4.53
CA GLY A 128 -24.66 2.47 -3.30
C GLY A 128 -23.39 3.33 -3.16
N ARG A 129 -22.64 3.53 -4.26
CA ARG A 129 -21.40 4.30 -4.25
C ARG A 129 -21.59 5.71 -3.68
N PRO A 130 -20.81 6.12 -2.66
CA PRO A 130 -20.87 7.49 -2.13
C PRO A 130 -20.51 8.53 -3.20
N SER A 131 -21.25 9.64 -3.22
CA SER A 131 -20.85 10.84 -3.94
C SER A 131 -19.59 11.44 -3.28
N VAL A 132 -18.60 11.78 -4.11
CA VAL A 132 -17.34 12.45 -3.73
C VAL A 132 -17.60 13.86 -3.23
#